data_AF-A0AAV6CWC7-F1
#
_entry.id   AF-A0AAV6CWC7-F1
#
_cell.length_a   1.000
_cell.length_b   1.000
_cell.length_c   1.000
_cell.angle_alpha   90.00
_cell.angle_beta   90.00
_cell.angle_gamma   90.00
#
_symmetry.space_group_name_H-M   'P 1'
#
loop_
_entity.id
_entity.type
_entity.pdbx_description
1 polymer ?
#
loop_
_entity_poly.entity_id
_entity_poly.type
_entity_poly.pdbx_seq_one_letter_code
_entity_poly.pdbx_strand_id
1 'polypeptide(L)'
;MLAPALLALVASLVACLLSTGPAGAAEPRDRLERFRELAARRLALVEETGGRLDAEVQDEIEALVDAEVLENLRSGGPFASLEFIRDRLEAFADAWGGASLRITPAGAGFLVGRFLLSAKGVGNSIRLYGRSDGAPALIEAWREDGVPEVFPWPSPRARDTAAFLAAWSEAPTGWGSRPLRLTVWRVRGRALSATWRSAALYPDGLWASQLAVKGETVFIRYELRYPGWKPGCDVQSEQEDTYRVEAATGSLTLVSRQLFNGWHRELQAAVTRFFAAQEKRDARELAGLVPAAGVRKKLPAGLGPETACDVHNPDMPRVALVAASAPGENGRRVPWTLWWGRAASGWRLSDAAPVLR
;
A
#
# COMPACT_ATOMS: atom_id res chain seq x y z
N MET A 1 62.95 -6.81 -46.90
CA MET A 1 61.50 -6.62 -47.15
C MET A 1 60.71 -7.32 -46.04
N LEU A 2 60.49 -6.64 -44.91
CA LEU A 2 59.73 -7.11 -43.75
C LEU A 2 59.21 -5.83 -43.05
N ALA A 3 58.26 -5.12 -43.67
CA ALA A 3 57.69 -3.88 -43.13
C ALA A 3 56.42 -3.51 -43.92
N PRO A 4 55.27 -4.14 -43.62
CA PRO A 4 54.11 -3.31 -43.28
C PRO A 4 53.18 -3.91 -42.20
N ALA A 5 53.33 -5.20 -41.87
CA ALA A 5 52.38 -5.90 -40.99
C ALA A 5 52.57 -5.59 -39.49
N LEU A 6 53.82 -5.31 -39.06
CA LEU A 6 54.10 -5.03 -37.65
C LEU A 6 53.64 -3.63 -37.22
N LEU A 7 53.67 -2.64 -38.12
CA LEU A 7 53.22 -1.27 -37.84
C LEU A 7 51.70 -1.17 -37.69
N ALA A 8 50.94 -1.97 -38.46
CA ALA A 8 49.49 -2.05 -38.34
C ALA A 8 49.03 -2.66 -37.00
N LEU A 9 49.78 -3.63 -36.47
CA LEU A 9 49.44 -4.29 -35.20
C LEU A 9 49.69 -3.38 -33.99
N VAL A 10 50.76 -2.57 -34.02
CA VAL A 10 51.07 -1.60 -32.95
C VAL A 10 50.11 -0.42 -32.97
N ALA A 11 49.70 0.07 -34.14
CA ALA A 11 48.69 1.12 -34.25
C ALA A 11 47.31 0.69 -33.75
N SER A 12 46.94 -0.59 -33.94
CA SER A 12 45.66 -1.13 -33.47
C SER A 12 45.67 -1.38 -31.94
N LEU A 13 46.81 -1.74 -31.36
CA LEU A 13 46.95 -1.89 -29.90
C LEU A 13 46.90 -0.54 -29.17
N VAL A 14 47.51 0.51 -29.73
CA VAL A 14 47.49 1.87 -29.14
C VAL A 14 46.09 2.50 -29.26
N ALA A 15 45.33 2.22 -30.33
CA ALA A 15 43.94 2.65 -30.45
C ALA A 15 42.99 1.93 -29.46
N CYS A 16 43.25 0.67 -29.12
CA CYS A 16 42.47 -0.05 -28.10
C CYS A 16 42.83 0.38 -26.66
N LEU A 17 44.06 0.83 -26.40
CA LEU A 17 44.51 1.29 -25.08
C LEU A 17 44.14 2.75 -24.76
N LEU A 18 43.68 3.52 -25.73
CA LEU A 18 43.21 4.91 -25.54
C LEU A 18 41.68 5.03 -25.41
N SER A 19 40.94 3.91 -25.45
CA SER A 19 39.48 3.90 -25.51
C SER A 19 38.77 3.48 -24.22
N THR A 20 39.52 3.27 -23.12
CA THR A 20 38.94 2.96 -21.80
C THR A 20 39.38 3.99 -20.77
N GLY A 21 39.08 5.26 -21.02
CA GLY A 21 38.94 6.23 -19.93
C GLY A 21 37.67 5.89 -19.15
N PRO A 22 37.65 6.02 -17.81
CA PRO A 22 36.41 5.82 -17.06
C PRO A 22 35.37 6.79 -17.62
N ALA A 23 34.19 6.27 -17.94
CA ALA A 23 33.02 7.09 -18.24
C ALA A 23 32.96 8.19 -17.18
N GLY A 24 33.10 9.43 -17.64
CA GLY A 24 33.35 10.58 -16.79
C GLY A 24 32.37 10.59 -15.62
N ALA A 25 32.92 10.70 -14.40
CA ALA A 25 32.13 11.17 -13.30
C ALA A 25 31.64 12.57 -13.70
N ALA A 26 30.40 12.65 -14.21
CA ALA A 26 29.72 13.91 -14.44
C ALA A 26 29.88 14.74 -13.17
N GLU A 27 30.47 15.94 -13.29
CA GLU A 27 30.65 16.85 -12.17
C GLU A 27 29.31 17.02 -11.44
N PRO A 28 29.28 17.16 -10.10
CA PRO A 28 28.02 17.32 -9.35
C PRO A 28 27.12 18.47 -9.82
N ARG A 29 27.66 19.44 -10.58
CA ARG A 29 26.90 20.51 -11.24
C ARG A 29 26.12 20.02 -12.46
N ASP A 30 26.69 19.12 -13.25
CA ASP A 30 26.06 18.56 -14.46
C ASP A 30 24.84 17.71 -14.10
N ARG A 31 24.87 16.94 -12.99
CA ARG A 31 23.70 16.10 -12.61
C ARG A 31 22.46 16.90 -12.25
N LEU A 32 22.62 17.98 -11.49
CA LEU A 32 21.48 18.83 -11.12
C LEU A 32 20.97 19.62 -12.33
N GLU A 33 21.86 20.05 -13.22
CA GLU A 33 21.49 20.67 -14.49
C GLU A 33 20.72 19.69 -15.38
N ARG A 34 21.23 18.47 -15.55
CA ARG A 34 20.54 17.40 -16.26
C ARG A 34 19.19 17.07 -15.66
N PHE A 35 19.09 17.01 -14.33
CA PHE A 35 17.83 16.79 -13.64
C PHE A 35 16.83 17.93 -13.91
N ARG A 36 17.29 19.20 -13.92
CA ARG A 36 16.45 20.35 -14.27
C ARG A 36 15.94 20.27 -15.71
N GLU A 37 16.76 19.81 -16.66
CA GLU A 37 16.31 19.59 -18.04
C GLU A 37 15.18 18.57 -18.10
N LEU A 38 15.30 17.45 -17.39
CA LEU A 38 14.27 16.41 -17.32
C LEU A 38 12.98 16.95 -16.65
N ALA A 39 13.12 17.70 -15.56
CA ALA A 39 12.00 18.34 -14.87
C ALA A 39 11.26 19.35 -15.77
N ALA A 40 12.00 20.16 -16.53
CA ALA A 40 11.41 21.11 -17.48
C ALA A 40 10.65 20.41 -18.61
N ARG A 41 11.19 19.31 -19.16
CA ARG A 41 10.52 18.51 -20.19
C ARG A 41 9.23 17.87 -19.69
N ARG A 42 9.18 17.43 -18.44
CA ARG A 42 7.97 16.87 -17.82
C ARG A 42 6.81 17.87 -17.81
N LEU A 43 7.06 19.13 -17.48
CA LEU A 43 6.00 20.15 -17.40
C LEU A 43 5.22 20.27 -18.72
N ALA A 44 5.89 20.06 -19.86
CA ALA A 44 5.25 20.00 -21.17
C ALA A 44 4.42 18.72 -21.41
N LEU A 45 4.71 17.62 -20.70
CA LEU A 45 4.12 16.28 -20.92
C LEU A 45 2.96 15.93 -19.96
N VAL A 46 2.86 16.62 -18.82
CA VAL A 46 1.85 16.34 -17.76
C VAL A 46 0.43 16.60 -18.23
N GLU A 47 0.23 17.49 -19.21
CA GLU A 47 -1.08 17.79 -19.80
C GLU A 47 -1.61 16.63 -20.67
N GLU A 48 -0.73 15.79 -21.23
CA GLU A 48 -1.11 14.74 -22.20
C GLU A 48 -1.23 13.33 -21.60
N THR A 49 -0.44 13.00 -20.58
CA THR A 49 -0.26 11.61 -20.10
C THR A 49 -0.91 11.32 -18.74
N GLY A 50 -1.58 12.31 -18.14
CA GLY A 50 -2.11 12.18 -16.78
C GLY A 50 -1.03 12.12 -15.69
N GLY A 51 0.24 12.39 -16.04
CA GLY A 51 1.36 12.53 -15.10
C GLY A 51 2.18 11.27 -14.85
N ARG A 52 2.05 10.22 -15.67
CA ARG A 52 2.95 9.06 -15.64
C ARG A 52 4.21 9.36 -16.46
N LEU A 53 5.37 9.18 -15.84
CA LEU A 53 6.66 9.33 -16.52
C LEU A 53 6.95 8.10 -17.38
N ASP A 54 7.61 8.32 -18.51
CA ASP A 54 8.21 7.23 -19.28
C ASP A 54 9.24 6.50 -18.43
N ALA A 55 9.30 5.17 -18.57
CA ALA A 55 10.17 4.34 -17.74
C ALA A 55 11.65 4.75 -17.85
N GLU A 56 12.11 5.11 -19.05
CA GLU A 56 13.48 5.57 -19.28
C GLU A 56 13.78 6.88 -18.55
N VAL A 57 12.86 7.85 -18.59
CA VAL A 57 12.98 9.13 -17.89
C VAL A 57 12.99 8.91 -16.37
N GLN A 58 12.11 8.03 -15.89
CA GLN A 58 12.07 7.65 -14.48
C GLN A 58 13.39 7.03 -14.04
N ASP A 59 13.91 6.06 -14.79
CA ASP A 59 15.15 5.37 -14.45
C ASP A 59 16.36 6.33 -14.49
N GLU A 60 16.38 7.29 -15.42
CA GLU A 60 17.40 8.34 -15.48
C GLU A 60 17.35 9.27 -14.26
N ILE A 61 16.16 9.76 -13.89
CA ILE A 61 15.95 10.57 -12.67
C ILE A 61 16.48 9.84 -11.44
N GLU A 62 16.10 8.58 -11.30
CA GLU A 62 16.47 7.74 -10.18
C GLU A 62 17.99 7.51 -10.11
N ALA A 63 18.63 7.25 -11.26
CA ALA A 63 20.08 7.10 -11.35
C ALA A 63 20.84 8.38 -10.98
N LEU A 64 20.35 9.56 -11.40
CA LEU A 64 20.94 10.85 -11.04
C LEU A 64 20.91 11.10 -9.53
N VAL A 65 19.75 10.85 -8.91
CA VAL A 65 19.57 11.05 -7.46
C VAL A 65 20.41 10.05 -6.67
N ASP A 66 20.44 8.78 -7.08
CA ASP A 66 21.28 7.77 -6.43
C ASP A 66 22.77 8.07 -6.55
N ALA A 67 23.22 8.52 -7.73
CA ALA A 67 24.60 8.91 -7.94
C ALA A 67 25.01 10.06 -7.01
N GLU A 68 24.14 11.05 -6.82
CA GLU A 68 24.35 12.16 -5.89
C GLU A 68 24.52 11.67 -4.45
N VAL A 69 23.62 10.79 -3.97
CA VAL A 69 23.71 10.23 -2.61
C VAL A 69 25.00 9.42 -2.45
N LEU A 70 25.29 8.52 -3.39
CA LEU A 70 26.42 7.60 -3.29
C LEU A 70 27.78 8.29 -3.42
N GLU A 71 27.89 9.35 -4.23
CA GLU A 71 29.13 10.13 -4.32
C GLU A 71 29.40 10.89 -3.02
N ASN A 72 28.39 11.53 -2.44
CA ASN A 72 28.54 12.23 -1.18
C ASN A 72 28.89 11.28 -0.02
N LEU A 73 28.30 10.07 0.00
CA LEU A 73 28.71 9.05 0.96
C LEU A 73 30.16 8.57 0.74
N ARG A 74 30.65 8.57 -0.50
CA ARG A 74 32.02 8.18 -0.86
C ARG A 74 33.06 9.26 -0.52
N SER A 75 32.71 10.53 -0.64
CA SER A 75 33.64 11.65 -0.39
C SER A 75 34.07 11.75 1.09
N GLY A 76 33.25 11.25 2.01
CA GLY A 76 33.55 11.25 3.44
C GLY A 76 33.49 12.65 4.07
N GLY A 77 33.90 12.74 5.34
CA GLY A 77 33.98 14.02 6.06
C GLY A 77 32.65 14.80 6.10
N PRO A 78 32.66 16.14 6.00
CA PRO A 78 31.45 16.96 6.08
C PRO A 78 30.47 16.73 4.93
N PHE A 79 30.96 16.32 3.75
CA PHE A 79 30.14 16.07 2.56
C PHE A 79 29.36 14.75 2.65
N ALA A 80 29.85 13.78 3.42
CA ALA A 80 29.11 12.55 3.75
C ALA A 80 28.12 12.73 4.90
N SER A 81 28.01 13.93 5.48
CA SER A 81 27.05 14.19 6.55
C SER A 81 25.62 14.09 6.05
N LEU A 82 24.74 13.57 6.90
CA LEU A 82 23.32 13.43 6.56
C LEU A 82 22.66 14.77 6.24
N GLU A 83 23.07 15.84 6.91
CA GLU A 83 22.59 17.20 6.67
C GLU A 83 22.99 17.67 5.26
N PHE A 84 24.26 17.52 4.90
CA PHE A 84 24.71 17.90 3.56
C PHE A 84 23.96 17.14 2.45
N ILE A 85 23.80 15.82 2.58
CA ILE A 85 23.08 15.04 1.56
C ILE A 85 21.61 15.47 1.49
N ARG A 86 20.98 15.83 2.61
CA ARG A 86 19.60 16.35 2.63
C ARG A 86 19.49 17.69 1.91
N ASP A 87 20.43 18.61 2.11
CA ASP A 87 20.45 19.90 1.42
C ASP A 87 20.61 19.71 -0.10
N ARG A 88 21.44 18.74 -0.50
CA ARG A 88 21.59 18.38 -1.92
C ARG A 88 20.30 17.83 -2.50
N LEU A 89 19.63 16.91 -1.81
CA LEU A 89 18.35 16.35 -2.27
C LEU A 89 17.21 17.38 -2.28
N GLU A 90 17.25 18.39 -1.41
CA GLU A 90 16.32 19.52 -1.45
C GLU A 90 16.47 20.33 -2.73
N ALA A 91 17.70 20.60 -3.19
CA ALA A 91 17.92 21.27 -4.47
C ALA A 91 17.36 20.48 -5.68
N PHE A 92 17.42 19.15 -5.65
CA PHE A 92 16.77 18.29 -6.66
C PHE A 92 15.23 18.34 -6.53
N ALA A 93 14.70 18.33 -5.31
CA ALA A 93 13.26 18.43 -5.08
C ALA A 93 12.69 19.78 -5.56
N ASP A 94 13.42 20.87 -5.32
CA ASP A 94 13.09 22.22 -5.80
C ASP A 94 13.11 22.30 -7.32
N ALA A 95 14.13 21.72 -7.96
CA ALA A 95 14.23 21.64 -9.41
C ALA A 95 13.05 20.88 -10.05
N TRP A 96 12.52 19.87 -9.37
CA TRP A 96 11.38 19.09 -9.86
C TRP A 96 10.03 19.82 -9.79
N GLY A 97 9.87 20.74 -8.82
CA GLY A 97 8.59 21.40 -8.55
C GLY A 97 7.56 20.45 -7.92
N GLY A 98 7.61 20.30 -6.59
CA GLY A 98 6.64 19.52 -5.82
C GLY A 98 7.06 18.07 -5.52
N ALA A 99 8.34 17.72 -5.71
CA ALA A 99 8.88 16.47 -5.19
C ALA A 99 9.18 16.57 -3.69
N SER A 100 9.35 15.41 -3.06
CA SER A 100 9.97 15.29 -1.73
C SER A 100 10.99 14.16 -1.77
N LEU A 101 12.27 14.52 -1.82
CA LEU A 101 13.39 13.58 -1.78
C LEU A 101 14.00 13.64 -0.38
N ARG A 102 13.71 12.63 0.45
CA ARG A 102 14.15 12.62 1.85
C ARG A 102 14.92 11.34 2.15
N ILE A 103 15.91 11.44 3.03
CA ILE A 103 16.69 10.30 3.54
C ILE A 103 16.69 10.32 5.08
N THR A 104 16.57 9.13 5.64
CA THR A 104 16.48 8.89 7.09
C THR A 104 17.37 7.73 7.50
N PRO A 105 18.01 7.78 8.69
CA PRO A 105 18.74 6.64 9.21
C PRO A 105 17.81 5.48 9.56
N ALA A 106 18.20 4.25 9.21
CA ALA A 106 17.52 3.02 9.62
C ALA A 106 18.30 2.19 10.66
N GLY A 107 19.43 2.74 11.15
CA GLY A 107 20.35 2.06 12.06
C GLY A 107 21.46 1.31 11.32
N ALA A 108 22.48 0.85 12.05
CA ALA A 108 23.61 0.05 11.54
C ALA A 108 24.31 0.61 10.28
N GLY A 109 24.29 1.94 10.10
CA GLY A 109 24.89 2.61 8.93
C GLY A 109 24.06 2.57 7.65
N PHE A 110 22.80 2.11 7.72
CA PHE A 110 21.86 2.16 6.60
C PHE A 110 21.07 3.47 6.56
N LEU A 111 20.83 3.95 5.34
CA LEU A 111 19.94 5.08 5.06
C LEU A 111 18.79 4.62 4.19
N VAL A 112 17.58 5.08 4.49
CA VAL A 112 16.39 4.83 3.68
C VAL A 112 15.95 6.14 3.03
N GLY A 113 15.91 6.14 1.70
CA GLY A 113 15.38 7.20 0.87
C GLY A 113 13.89 7.02 0.63
N ARG A 114 13.11 8.08 0.82
CA ARG A 114 11.71 8.22 0.45
C ARG A 114 11.64 9.24 -0.67
N PHE A 115 11.47 8.79 -1.90
CA PHE A 115 11.51 9.63 -3.09
C PHE A 115 10.09 9.76 -3.67
N LEU A 116 9.51 10.93 -3.42
CA LEU A 116 8.19 11.32 -3.90
C LEU A 116 8.38 12.23 -5.11
N LEU A 117 8.05 11.76 -6.31
CA LEU A 117 8.00 12.59 -7.52
C LEU A 117 6.58 13.09 -7.82
N SER A 118 5.56 12.38 -7.32
CA SER A 118 4.17 12.75 -7.52
C SER A 118 3.31 12.45 -6.29
N ALA A 119 2.58 13.47 -5.82
CA ALA A 119 1.57 13.31 -4.78
C ALA A 119 0.41 12.39 -5.21
N LYS A 120 0.24 12.14 -6.51
CA LYS A 120 -0.77 11.20 -7.05
C LYS A 120 -0.36 9.73 -6.94
N GLY A 121 0.85 9.44 -6.44
CA GLY A 121 1.29 8.06 -6.20
C GLY A 121 1.99 7.38 -7.37
N VAL A 122 2.44 8.13 -8.39
CA VAL A 122 3.07 7.57 -9.60
C VAL A 122 4.55 7.94 -9.64
N GLY A 123 5.42 6.96 -9.92
CA GLY A 123 6.87 7.17 -10.00
C GLY A 123 7.55 7.43 -8.65
N ASN A 124 6.90 7.04 -7.56
CA ASN A 124 7.49 7.14 -6.22
C ASN A 124 8.31 5.89 -5.90
N SER A 125 9.38 6.03 -5.12
CA SER A 125 10.24 4.92 -4.76
C SER A 125 10.74 4.98 -3.32
N ILE A 126 11.08 3.81 -2.79
CA ILE A 126 11.89 3.66 -1.58
C ILE A 126 13.27 3.14 -1.99
N ARG A 127 14.31 3.73 -1.40
CA ARG A 127 15.72 3.37 -1.63
C ARG A 127 16.34 2.92 -0.34
N LEU A 128 17.15 1.88 -0.37
CA LEU A 128 17.98 1.46 0.75
C LEU A 128 19.45 1.61 0.37
N TYR A 129 20.15 2.52 1.05
CA TYR A 129 21.59 2.69 0.94
C TYR A 129 22.31 2.07 2.14
N GLY A 130 23.49 1.51 1.89
CA GLY A 130 24.32 0.89 2.91
C GLY A 130 25.75 0.75 2.39
N ARG A 131 26.44 -0.32 2.80
CA ARG A 131 27.78 -0.65 2.28
C ARG A 131 27.77 -2.00 1.57
N SER A 132 28.48 -2.08 0.45
CA SER A 132 28.90 -3.33 -0.18
C SER A 132 30.42 -3.33 -0.29
N ASP A 133 31.08 -4.41 0.14
CA ASP A 133 32.53 -4.57 0.01
C ASP A 133 33.33 -3.38 0.55
N GLY A 134 32.82 -2.78 1.64
CA GLY A 134 33.44 -1.63 2.28
C GLY A 134 33.22 -0.30 1.56
N ALA A 135 32.43 -0.21 0.49
CA ALA A 135 32.07 1.04 -0.19
C ALA A 135 30.57 1.36 -0.06
N PRO A 136 30.16 2.64 -0.05
CA PRO A 136 28.74 3.02 -0.13
C PRO A 136 28.08 2.44 -1.38
N ALA A 137 26.90 1.85 -1.22
CA ALA A 137 26.17 1.22 -2.30
C ALA A 137 24.65 1.36 -2.10
N LEU A 138 23.92 1.40 -3.22
CA LEU A 138 22.48 1.12 -3.23
C LEU A 138 22.31 -0.38 -3.03
N ILE A 139 21.63 -0.75 -1.95
CA ILE A 139 21.38 -2.15 -1.58
C ILE A 139 20.16 -2.66 -2.31
N GLU A 140 19.09 -1.87 -2.30
CA GLU A 140 17.80 -2.22 -2.91
C GLU A 140 17.03 -0.95 -3.25
N ALA A 141 16.26 -0.99 -4.34
CA ALA A 141 15.34 0.06 -4.74
C ALA A 141 14.07 -0.57 -5.27
N TRP A 142 12.91 -0.09 -4.82
CA TRP A 142 11.66 -0.59 -5.35
C TRP A 142 10.60 0.49 -5.41
N ARG A 143 9.65 0.24 -6.31
CA ARG A 143 8.53 1.08 -6.66
C ARG A 143 7.26 0.31 -6.32
N GLU A 144 6.30 1.01 -5.75
CA GLU A 144 4.93 0.55 -5.61
C GLU A 144 3.99 1.70 -5.96
N ASP A 145 2.75 1.38 -6.29
CA ASP A 145 1.72 2.40 -6.46
C ASP A 145 1.44 3.10 -5.12
N GLY A 146 1.26 4.42 -5.17
CA GLY A 146 0.92 5.23 -3.99
C GLY A 146 2.06 6.11 -3.48
N VAL A 147 1.80 6.75 -2.35
CA VAL A 147 2.69 7.68 -1.65
C VAL A 147 3.41 6.90 -0.53
N PRO A 148 4.74 6.76 -0.61
CA PRO A 148 5.50 6.07 0.42
C PRO A 148 5.68 6.96 1.65
N GLU A 149 5.65 6.35 2.82
CA GLU A 149 6.14 6.88 4.08
C GLU A 149 7.08 5.85 4.73
N VAL A 150 8.14 6.35 5.36
CA VAL A 150 9.14 5.53 6.02
C VAL A 150 9.22 5.96 7.47
N PHE A 151 9.01 5.01 8.36
CA PHE A 151 9.10 5.22 9.80
C PHE A 151 10.36 4.52 10.32
N PRO A 152 11.20 5.23 11.09
CA PRO A 152 12.28 4.60 11.83
C PRO A 152 11.70 3.46 12.68
N TRP A 153 12.30 2.28 12.58
CA TRP A 153 11.87 1.15 13.36
C TRP A 153 12.87 0.87 14.47
N PRO A 154 12.41 0.49 15.66
CA PRO A 154 13.26 0.02 16.73
C PRO A 154 14.18 -1.09 16.20
N SER A 155 15.48 -0.82 16.19
CA SER A 155 16.45 -1.79 15.68
C SER A 155 16.56 -2.96 16.67
N PRO A 156 16.64 -4.21 16.19
CA PRO A 156 17.00 -5.34 17.03
C PRO A 156 18.33 -5.09 17.76
N ARG A 157 18.53 -5.72 18.92
CA ARG A 157 19.75 -5.56 19.75
C ARG A 157 21.07 -5.85 19.02
N ALA A 158 21.04 -6.45 17.83
CA ALA A 158 22.21 -6.76 17.03
C ALA A 158 22.73 -5.51 16.30
N ARG A 159 24.02 -5.18 16.52
CA ARG A 159 24.67 -3.97 16.01
C ARG A 159 24.75 -3.87 14.47
N ASP A 160 24.55 -4.97 13.76
CA ASP A 160 24.66 -5.10 12.29
C ASP A 160 23.31 -5.13 11.56
N THR A 161 22.21 -4.91 12.29
CA THR A 161 20.85 -5.02 11.75
C THR A 161 20.18 -3.65 11.71
N ALA A 162 19.47 -3.37 10.62
CA ALA A 162 18.61 -2.20 10.47
C ALA A 162 17.17 -2.64 10.26
N ALA A 163 16.23 -1.79 10.66
CA ALA A 163 14.81 -2.02 10.40
C ALA A 163 14.08 -0.70 10.16
N PHE A 164 13.05 -0.76 9.34
CA PHE A 164 12.15 0.36 9.07
C PHE A 164 10.77 -0.18 8.71
N LEU A 165 9.72 0.59 9.00
CA LEU A 165 8.38 0.33 8.49
C LEU A 165 8.18 1.19 7.24
N ALA A 166 7.86 0.54 6.13
CA ALA A 166 7.41 1.20 4.91
C ALA A 166 5.88 1.15 4.85
N ALA A 167 5.28 2.30 4.58
CA ALA A 167 3.85 2.44 4.32
C ALA A 167 3.65 2.99 2.91
N TRP A 168 2.77 2.39 2.13
CA TRP A 168 2.34 2.89 0.82
C TRP A 168 0.86 3.19 0.87
N SER A 169 0.52 4.46 0.70
CA SER A 169 -0.87 4.92 0.72
C SER A 169 -1.32 5.40 -0.65
N GLU A 170 -2.42 4.87 -1.14
CA GLU A 170 -3.00 5.33 -2.40
C GLU A 170 -3.99 6.48 -2.18
N ALA A 171 -4.55 7.01 -3.27
CA ALA A 171 -5.56 8.06 -3.19
C ALA A 171 -6.74 7.62 -2.31
N PRO A 172 -7.27 8.52 -1.46
CA PRO A 172 -8.43 8.21 -0.65
C PRO A 172 -9.64 7.95 -1.55
N THR A 173 -10.49 7.04 -1.10
CA THR A 173 -11.82 6.86 -1.67
C THR A 173 -12.71 8.07 -1.30
N GLY A 174 -13.87 8.20 -1.94
CA GLY A 174 -14.86 9.23 -1.58
C GLY A 174 -15.37 9.17 -0.13
N TRP A 175 -14.98 8.14 0.62
CA TRP A 175 -15.39 7.85 1.99
C TRP A 175 -14.26 8.05 3.02
N GLY A 176 -13.16 8.69 2.61
CA GLY A 176 -12.05 9.03 3.51
C GLY A 176 -11.08 7.88 3.84
N SER A 177 -11.47 6.62 3.63
CA SER A 177 -10.55 5.47 3.70
C SER A 177 -9.67 5.40 2.45
N ARG A 178 -8.42 4.97 2.60
CA ARG A 178 -7.46 4.81 1.50
C ARG A 178 -6.82 3.42 1.51
N PRO A 179 -6.54 2.81 0.34
CA PRO A 179 -5.71 1.61 0.30
C PRO A 179 -4.36 1.88 0.97
N LEU A 180 -3.96 0.98 1.86
CA LEU A 180 -2.72 1.08 2.63
C LEU A 180 -2.01 -0.27 2.59
N ARG A 181 -0.73 -0.27 2.20
CA ARG A 181 0.17 -1.40 2.37
C ARG A 181 1.26 -1.03 3.37
N LEU A 182 1.43 -1.86 4.37
CA LEU A 182 2.47 -1.77 5.39
C LEU A 182 3.39 -2.99 5.31
N THR A 183 4.71 -2.76 5.34
CA THR A 183 5.74 -3.80 5.43
C THR A 183 6.82 -3.40 6.42
N VAL A 184 7.10 -4.27 7.39
CA VAL A 184 8.28 -4.14 8.25
C VAL A 184 9.44 -4.83 7.57
N TRP A 185 10.45 -4.04 7.24
CA TRP A 185 11.67 -4.50 6.60
C TRP A 185 12.79 -4.65 7.62
N ARG A 186 13.55 -5.74 7.47
CA ARG A 186 14.80 -5.97 8.18
C ARG A 186 15.93 -6.11 7.17
N VAL A 187 17.03 -5.46 7.48
CA VAL A 187 18.28 -5.52 6.71
C VAL A 187 19.37 -6.14 7.57
N ARG A 188 20.04 -7.15 7.04
CA ARG A 188 21.24 -7.75 7.65
C ARG A 188 22.34 -7.89 6.60
N GLY A 189 23.42 -7.13 6.74
CA GLY A 189 24.40 -6.97 5.66
C GLY A 189 23.70 -6.44 4.40
N ARG A 190 23.70 -7.20 3.31
CA ARG A 190 22.97 -6.84 2.07
C ARG A 190 21.61 -7.51 1.94
N ALA A 191 21.24 -8.40 2.85
CA ALA A 191 19.99 -9.14 2.76
C ALA A 191 18.83 -8.29 3.31
N LEU A 192 17.90 -7.94 2.43
CA LEU A 192 16.62 -7.34 2.79
C LEU A 192 15.55 -8.44 2.93
N SER A 193 14.82 -8.44 4.04
CA SER A 193 13.74 -9.40 4.28
C SER A 193 12.56 -8.72 4.97
N ALA A 194 11.34 -9.09 4.61
CA ALA A 194 10.15 -8.61 5.31
C ALA A 194 9.86 -9.52 6.51
N THR A 195 9.78 -8.94 7.71
CA THR A 195 9.43 -9.67 8.94
C THR A 195 7.93 -9.63 9.23
N TRP A 196 7.21 -8.69 8.61
CA TRP A 196 5.77 -8.55 8.72
C TRP A 196 5.20 -7.82 7.50
N ARG A 197 4.04 -8.25 6.99
CA ARG A 197 3.33 -7.61 5.88
C ARG A 197 1.83 -7.57 6.16
N SER A 198 1.23 -6.38 6.02
CA SER A 198 -0.23 -6.21 6.07
C SER A 198 -0.97 -7.08 5.07
N ALA A 199 -0.43 -7.27 3.85
CA ALA A 199 -1.04 -8.12 2.82
C ALA A 199 -1.23 -9.59 3.25
N ALA A 200 -0.43 -10.08 4.21
CA ALA A 200 -0.62 -11.42 4.76
C ALA A 200 -1.83 -11.51 5.72
N LEU A 201 -2.25 -10.39 6.31
CA LEU A 201 -3.37 -10.30 7.24
C LEU A 201 -4.66 -9.83 6.55
N TYR A 202 -4.53 -9.04 5.49
CA TYR A 202 -5.61 -8.43 4.74
C TYR A 202 -5.50 -8.82 3.25
N PRO A 203 -5.86 -10.08 2.90
CA PRO A 203 -5.70 -10.58 1.53
C PRO A 203 -6.57 -9.82 0.53
N ASP A 204 -7.72 -9.33 0.97
CA ASP A 204 -8.62 -8.52 0.16
C ASP A 204 -8.16 -7.05 0.08
N GLY A 205 -7.12 -6.65 0.81
CA GLY A 205 -6.63 -5.27 0.93
C GLY A 205 -6.97 -4.62 2.28
N LEU A 206 -6.18 -3.61 2.65
CA LEU A 206 -6.36 -2.81 3.87
C LEU A 206 -6.77 -1.38 3.49
N TRP A 207 -7.96 -0.96 3.93
CA TRP A 207 -8.47 0.40 3.68
C TRP A 207 -8.43 1.22 4.97
N ALA A 208 -7.34 1.91 5.19
CA ALA A 208 -7.13 2.68 6.41
C ALA A 208 -7.76 4.07 6.32
N SER A 209 -8.46 4.49 7.36
CA SER A 209 -8.84 5.90 7.59
C SER A 209 -7.81 6.62 8.45
N GLN A 210 -7.06 5.87 9.28
CA GLN A 210 -6.01 6.42 10.13
C GLN A 210 -4.83 5.44 10.28
N LEU A 211 -3.62 5.99 10.25
CA LEU A 211 -2.38 5.32 10.60
C LEU A 211 -1.63 6.21 11.59
N ALA A 212 -1.17 5.63 12.69
CA ALA A 212 -0.26 6.30 13.61
C ALA A 212 0.87 5.35 14.01
N VAL A 213 2.11 5.80 13.85
CA VAL A 213 3.31 5.04 14.20
C VAL A 213 4.07 5.80 15.28
N LYS A 214 4.26 5.19 16.44
CA LYS A 214 4.97 5.80 17.57
C LYS A 214 5.89 4.78 18.22
N GLY A 215 7.19 4.92 17.99
CA GLY A 215 8.21 4.02 18.52
C GLY A 215 7.93 2.57 18.11
N GLU A 216 7.71 1.71 19.10
CA GLU A 216 7.43 0.27 18.91
C GLU A 216 5.96 -0.06 18.62
N THR A 217 5.10 0.94 18.42
CA THR A 217 3.64 0.73 18.29
C THR A 217 3.11 1.28 16.97
N VAL A 218 2.25 0.50 16.31
CA VAL A 218 1.50 0.87 15.11
C VAL A 218 0.02 0.75 15.40
N PHE A 219 -0.69 1.87 15.29
CA PHE A 219 -2.14 1.93 15.36
C PHE A 219 -2.71 2.11 13.95
N ILE A 220 -3.74 1.33 13.64
CA ILE A 220 -4.45 1.39 12.36
C ILE A 220 -5.94 1.43 12.65
N ARG A 221 -6.63 2.47 12.17
CA ARG A 221 -8.09 2.46 12.02
C ARG A 221 -8.41 2.21 10.56
N TYR A 222 -9.24 1.21 10.30
CA TYR A 222 -9.51 0.76 8.95
C TYR A 222 -10.92 0.23 8.78
N GLU A 223 -11.33 0.17 7.53
CA GLU A 223 -12.58 -0.40 7.10
C GLU A 223 -12.39 -1.86 6.67
N LEU A 224 -13.17 -2.76 7.29
CA LEU A 224 -13.27 -4.15 6.87
C LEU A 224 -14.11 -4.24 5.60
N ARG A 225 -13.46 -4.62 4.50
CA ARG A 225 -14.15 -5.06 3.28
C ARG A 225 -14.33 -6.57 3.31
N TYR A 226 -15.53 -7.04 2.98
CA TYR A 226 -15.91 -8.45 2.92
C TYR A 226 -16.97 -8.62 1.82
N PRO A 227 -17.26 -9.84 1.36
CA PRO A 227 -18.30 -10.07 0.34
C PRO A 227 -19.66 -9.46 0.76
N GLY A 228 -20.23 -8.60 -0.08
CA GLY A 228 -21.49 -7.90 0.23
C GLY A 228 -21.34 -6.58 1.01
N TRP A 229 -20.13 -6.16 1.36
CA TRP A 229 -19.85 -4.83 1.91
C TRP A 229 -20.35 -3.72 0.98
N LYS A 230 -20.91 -2.65 1.58
CA LYS A 230 -21.50 -1.50 0.88
C LYS A 230 -20.78 -0.21 1.30
N PRO A 231 -20.31 0.61 0.34
CA PRO A 231 -19.69 1.89 0.65
C PRO A 231 -20.69 2.88 1.26
N GLY A 232 -20.23 3.71 2.22
CA GLY A 232 -21.00 4.81 2.81
C GLY A 232 -21.87 4.44 4.01
N CYS A 233 -21.75 3.22 4.54
CA CYS A 233 -22.41 2.81 5.77
C CYS A 233 -21.48 3.09 6.97
N ASP A 234 -21.33 4.37 7.28
CA ASP A 234 -20.36 4.87 8.26
C ASP A 234 -20.44 4.13 9.60
N VAL A 235 -19.26 3.87 10.18
CA VAL A 235 -19.08 3.21 11.48
C VAL A 235 -19.48 1.72 11.50
N GLN A 236 -20.15 1.18 10.47
CA GLN A 236 -20.61 -0.23 10.49
C GLN A 236 -19.51 -1.26 10.20
N SER A 237 -18.43 -0.84 9.55
CA SER A 237 -17.33 -1.68 9.06
C SER A 237 -15.98 -1.33 9.69
N GLU A 238 -15.95 -0.38 10.64
CA GLU A 238 -14.69 0.12 11.20
C GLU A 238 -14.07 -0.84 12.21
N GLN A 239 -12.75 -0.87 12.19
CA GLN A 239 -11.96 -1.63 13.13
C GLN A 239 -10.69 -0.86 13.48
N GLU A 240 -10.26 -1.01 14.73
CA GLU A 240 -8.98 -0.50 15.20
C GLU A 240 -8.10 -1.66 15.64
N ASP A 241 -6.89 -1.71 15.11
CA ASP A 241 -5.85 -2.64 15.54
C ASP A 241 -4.64 -1.85 16.06
N THR A 242 -4.10 -2.30 17.18
CA THR A 242 -2.81 -1.83 17.69
C THR A 242 -1.83 -2.98 17.68
N TYR A 243 -0.73 -2.79 16.97
CA TYR A 243 0.38 -3.73 16.89
C TYR A 243 1.57 -3.20 17.68
N ARG A 244 2.35 -4.11 18.28
CA ARG A 244 3.63 -3.81 18.91
C ARG A 244 4.73 -4.70 18.37
N VAL A 245 5.95 -4.15 18.32
CA VAL A 245 7.15 -4.88 17.96
C VAL A 245 7.42 -6.00 18.98
N GLU A 246 7.59 -7.22 18.50
CA GLU A 246 8.07 -8.34 19.29
C GLU A 246 9.61 -8.33 19.31
N ALA A 247 10.21 -8.15 20.48
CA ALA A 247 11.66 -7.94 20.61
C ALA A 247 12.53 -9.09 20.04
N ALA A 248 12.05 -10.34 20.12
CA ALA A 248 12.80 -11.51 19.66
C ALA A 248 12.86 -11.59 18.13
N THR A 249 11.73 -11.34 17.46
CA THR A 249 11.59 -11.50 16.01
C THR A 249 11.69 -10.19 15.26
N GLY A 250 11.52 -9.04 15.94
CA GLY A 250 11.26 -7.71 15.39
C GLY A 250 10.11 -7.65 14.39
N SER A 251 9.19 -8.62 14.46
CA SER A 251 7.92 -8.60 13.74
C SER A 251 6.88 -7.79 14.54
N LEU A 252 5.73 -7.51 13.92
CA LEU A 252 4.59 -6.92 14.59
C LEU A 252 3.65 -8.00 15.12
N THR A 253 3.25 -7.85 16.38
CA THR A 253 2.25 -8.69 17.03
C THR A 253 1.03 -7.85 17.38
N LEU A 254 -0.16 -8.39 17.17
CA LEU A 254 -1.41 -7.73 17.53
C LEU A 254 -1.55 -7.69 19.05
N VAL A 255 -1.62 -6.50 19.63
CA VAL A 255 -1.76 -6.29 21.08
C VAL A 255 -3.22 -6.07 21.47
N SER A 256 -3.94 -5.28 20.67
CA SER A 256 -5.35 -5.02 20.90
C SER A 256 -6.10 -4.86 19.58
N ARG A 257 -7.36 -5.27 19.61
CA ARG A 257 -8.30 -5.17 18.50
C ARG A 257 -9.64 -4.70 19.03
N GLN A 258 -10.13 -3.59 18.49
CA GLN A 258 -11.44 -3.05 18.78
C GLN A 258 -12.30 -3.14 17.52
N LEU A 259 -13.36 -3.95 17.60
CA LEU A 259 -14.34 -4.11 16.54
C LEU A 259 -15.46 -3.09 16.75
N PHE A 260 -15.60 -2.12 15.85
CA PHE A 260 -16.80 -1.32 15.80
C PHE A 260 -17.82 -2.12 15.00
N ASN A 261 -18.96 -2.43 15.63
CA ASN A 261 -20.06 -3.12 14.96
C ASN A 261 -19.71 -4.50 14.35
N GLY A 262 -18.94 -5.34 15.06
CA GLY A 262 -18.61 -6.71 14.60
C GLY A 262 -19.84 -7.58 14.26
N TRP A 263 -21.00 -7.20 14.79
CA TRP A 263 -22.31 -7.79 14.45
C TRP A 263 -22.64 -7.67 12.95
N HIS A 264 -22.21 -6.61 12.26
CA HIS A 264 -22.52 -6.32 10.86
C HIS A 264 -21.77 -7.27 9.92
N ARG A 265 -20.49 -7.56 10.21
CA ARG A 265 -19.72 -8.60 9.50
C ARG A 265 -20.37 -9.98 9.64
N GLU A 266 -20.78 -10.34 10.86
CA GLU A 266 -21.47 -11.62 11.11
C GLU A 266 -22.83 -11.69 10.38
N LEU A 267 -23.57 -10.58 10.37
CA LEU A 267 -24.85 -10.46 9.66
C LEU A 267 -24.64 -10.66 8.16
N GLN A 268 -23.69 -9.94 7.58
CA GLN A 268 -23.41 -10.00 6.15
C GLN A 268 -22.97 -11.40 5.72
N ALA A 269 -22.17 -12.10 6.52
CA ALA A 269 -21.85 -13.51 6.25
C ALA A 269 -23.12 -14.39 6.19
N ALA A 270 -24.11 -14.16 7.06
CA ALA A 270 -25.39 -14.88 7.03
C ALA A 270 -26.28 -14.46 5.85
N VAL A 271 -26.31 -13.17 5.51
CA VAL A 271 -27.07 -12.61 4.38
C VAL A 271 -26.53 -13.13 3.05
N THR A 272 -25.21 -13.13 2.85
CA THR A 272 -24.56 -13.68 1.65
C THR A 272 -24.88 -15.16 1.49
N ARG A 273 -24.78 -15.95 2.58
CA ARG A 273 -25.15 -17.38 2.57
C ARG A 273 -26.63 -17.57 2.22
N PHE A 274 -27.51 -16.72 2.74
CA PHE A 274 -28.94 -16.78 2.45
C PHE A 274 -29.24 -16.53 0.98
N PHE A 275 -28.68 -15.48 0.37
CA PHE A 275 -28.90 -15.20 -1.05
C PHE A 275 -28.29 -16.29 -1.95
N ALA A 276 -27.11 -16.81 -1.60
CA ALA A 276 -26.53 -17.94 -2.32
C ALA A 276 -27.41 -19.21 -2.20
N ALA A 277 -28.03 -19.44 -1.04
CA ALA A 277 -28.96 -20.56 -0.84
C ALA A 277 -30.28 -20.38 -1.58
N GLN A 278 -30.79 -19.14 -1.68
CA GLN A 278 -31.95 -18.80 -2.51
C GLN A 278 -31.67 -19.08 -3.99
N GLU A 279 -30.52 -18.63 -4.50
CA GLU A 279 -30.10 -18.85 -5.89
C GLU A 279 -29.96 -20.34 -6.21
N LYS A 280 -29.32 -21.11 -5.33
CA LYS A 280 -29.12 -22.56 -5.49
C LYS A 280 -30.33 -23.41 -5.10
N ARG A 281 -31.39 -22.82 -4.56
CA ARG A 281 -32.55 -23.50 -3.96
C ARG A 281 -32.15 -24.54 -2.91
N ASP A 282 -31.14 -24.23 -2.08
CA ASP A 282 -30.66 -25.11 -1.02
C ASP A 282 -31.61 -25.08 0.19
N ALA A 283 -32.52 -26.05 0.25
CA ALA A 283 -33.52 -26.14 1.31
C ALA A 283 -32.91 -26.35 2.71
N ARG A 284 -31.75 -27.02 2.81
CA ARG A 284 -31.11 -27.30 4.10
C ARG A 284 -30.49 -26.04 4.68
N GLU A 285 -29.74 -25.32 3.86
CA GLU A 285 -29.10 -24.07 4.25
C GLU A 285 -30.16 -22.99 4.57
N LEU A 286 -31.22 -22.90 3.75
CA LEU A 286 -32.36 -22.01 4.01
C LEU A 286 -33.10 -22.34 5.31
N ALA A 287 -33.32 -23.62 5.62
CA ALA A 287 -33.91 -24.02 6.89
C ALA A 287 -33.02 -23.65 8.09
N GLY A 288 -31.70 -23.71 7.91
CA GLY A 288 -30.73 -23.27 8.92
C GLY A 288 -30.74 -21.76 9.16
N LEU A 289 -30.87 -20.94 8.11
CA LEU A 289 -30.83 -19.47 8.17
C LEU A 289 -32.19 -18.83 8.46
N VAL A 290 -33.28 -19.50 8.10
CA VAL A 290 -34.66 -19.04 8.28
C VAL A 290 -35.45 -20.12 9.04
N PRO A 291 -35.31 -20.27 10.37
CA PRO A 291 -35.88 -21.41 11.10
C PRO A 291 -37.41 -21.47 11.07
N ALA A 292 -38.07 -20.32 11.04
CA ALA A 292 -39.53 -20.21 11.00
C ALA A 292 -40.08 -20.61 9.62
N ALA A 293 -40.81 -21.73 9.56
CA ALA A 293 -41.42 -22.22 8.32
C ALA A 293 -42.40 -21.21 7.71
N GLY A 294 -43.10 -20.44 8.55
CA GLY A 294 -44.00 -19.38 8.10
C GLY A 294 -43.27 -18.27 7.34
N VAL A 295 -42.08 -17.88 7.79
CA VAL A 295 -41.25 -16.87 7.11
C VAL A 295 -40.73 -17.43 5.79
N ARG A 296 -40.24 -18.67 5.76
CA ARG A 296 -39.76 -19.32 4.51
C ARG A 296 -40.84 -19.34 3.43
N LYS A 297 -42.09 -19.63 3.79
CA LYS A 297 -43.22 -19.66 2.85
C LYS A 297 -43.58 -18.29 2.26
N LYS A 298 -43.24 -17.19 2.94
CA LYS A 298 -43.50 -15.82 2.46
C LYS A 298 -42.45 -15.33 1.44
N LEU A 299 -41.25 -15.94 1.44
CA LEU A 299 -40.14 -15.43 0.64
C LEU A 299 -40.40 -15.65 -0.86
N PRO A 300 -40.34 -14.60 -1.69
CA PRO A 300 -40.55 -14.73 -3.12
C PRO A 300 -39.36 -15.41 -3.79
N ALA A 301 -39.62 -16.14 -4.87
CA ALA A 301 -38.57 -16.64 -5.73
C ALA A 301 -37.82 -15.47 -6.41
N GLY A 302 -36.49 -15.55 -6.50
CA GLY A 302 -35.67 -14.51 -7.13
C GLY A 302 -35.41 -13.27 -6.27
N LEU A 303 -35.65 -13.37 -4.96
CA LEU A 303 -35.24 -12.36 -3.98
C LEU A 303 -33.72 -12.15 -4.06
N GLY A 304 -33.27 -10.91 -4.22
CA GLY A 304 -31.86 -10.54 -4.31
C GLY A 304 -31.50 -9.35 -3.40
N PRO A 305 -30.20 -9.17 -3.09
CA PRO A 305 -29.74 -8.09 -2.23
C PRO A 305 -29.87 -6.72 -2.92
N GLU A 306 -30.11 -5.68 -2.13
CA GLU A 306 -30.09 -4.26 -2.56
C GLU A 306 -28.86 -3.53 -2.00
N THR A 307 -28.43 -2.46 -2.67
CA THR A 307 -27.24 -1.65 -2.31
C THR A 307 -27.52 -0.58 -1.25
N ALA A 308 -28.50 -0.79 -0.37
CA ALA A 308 -28.81 0.12 0.74
C ALA A 308 -28.12 -0.29 2.04
N CYS A 309 -27.76 0.66 2.91
CA CYS A 309 -27.15 0.35 4.20
C CYS A 309 -28.06 -0.50 5.08
N ASP A 310 -27.45 -1.45 5.79
CA ASP A 310 -28.17 -2.23 6.78
C ASP A 310 -28.47 -1.33 7.98
N VAL A 311 -29.68 -1.43 8.52
CA VAL A 311 -30.10 -0.57 9.64
C VAL A 311 -30.14 -1.39 10.91
N HIS A 312 -29.33 -0.98 11.89
CA HIS A 312 -29.51 -1.44 13.26
C HIS A 312 -30.68 -0.70 13.88
N ASN A 313 -31.66 -1.42 14.42
CA ASN A 313 -32.66 -0.80 15.29
C ASN A 313 -32.08 -0.58 16.71
N PRO A 314 -31.91 0.67 17.20
CA PRO A 314 -31.37 0.93 18.55
C PRO A 314 -32.27 0.38 19.67
N ASP A 315 -33.58 0.35 19.45
CA ASP A 315 -34.57 -0.17 20.40
C ASP A 315 -34.64 -1.70 20.40
N MET A 316 -34.08 -2.34 19.37
CA MET A 316 -33.95 -3.79 19.26
C MET A 316 -32.49 -4.16 18.95
N PRO A 317 -31.58 -4.15 19.95
CA PRO A 317 -30.14 -4.34 19.78
C PRO A 317 -29.73 -5.71 19.20
N ARG A 318 -30.69 -6.61 18.98
CA ARG A 318 -30.49 -7.92 18.35
C ARG A 318 -31.16 -8.03 16.99
N VAL A 319 -31.69 -6.95 16.43
CA VAL A 319 -32.39 -6.95 15.15
C VAL A 319 -31.71 -5.98 14.19
N ALA A 320 -31.46 -6.47 12.98
CA ALA A 320 -30.96 -5.69 11.86
C ALA A 320 -31.90 -5.82 10.66
N LEU A 321 -32.01 -4.74 9.89
CA LEU A 321 -32.84 -4.66 8.69
C LEU A 321 -31.93 -4.69 7.47
N VAL A 322 -32.23 -5.59 6.55
CA VAL A 322 -31.49 -5.73 5.29
C VAL A 322 -32.47 -5.50 4.14
N ALA A 323 -32.13 -4.58 3.24
CA ALA A 323 -32.90 -4.33 2.04
C ALA A 323 -32.67 -5.43 1.00
N ALA A 324 -33.76 -5.85 0.37
CA ALA A 324 -33.78 -6.81 -0.72
C ALA A 324 -34.80 -6.38 -1.77
N SER A 325 -34.79 -7.04 -2.91
CA SER A 325 -35.87 -6.88 -3.88
C SER A 325 -36.20 -8.18 -4.58
N ALA A 326 -37.45 -8.27 -5.05
CA ALA A 326 -37.98 -9.42 -5.75
C ALA A 326 -38.54 -9.02 -7.12
N PRO A 327 -38.61 -9.93 -8.10
CA PRO A 327 -39.33 -9.68 -9.34
C PRO A 327 -40.81 -9.37 -9.06
N GLY A 328 -41.33 -8.27 -9.60
CA GLY A 328 -42.75 -7.92 -9.59
C GLY A 328 -43.45 -8.23 -10.91
N GLU A 329 -44.77 -8.10 -10.93
CA GLU A 329 -45.65 -8.50 -12.04
C GLU A 329 -45.36 -7.76 -13.36
N ASN A 330 -44.87 -6.52 -13.30
CA ASN A 330 -44.62 -5.66 -14.46
C ASN A 330 -43.13 -5.58 -14.84
N GLY A 331 -42.31 -6.56 -14.43
CA GLY A 331 -40.85 -6.53 -14.61
C GLY A 331 -40.12 -5.53 -13.70
N ARG A 332 -40.85 -4.75 -12.89
CA ARG A 332 -40.29 -3.87 -11.86
C ARG A 332 -39.85 -4.68 -10.65
N ARG A 333 -38.73 -4.31 -10.03
CA ARG A 333 -38.28 -4.89 -8.75
C ARG A 333 -39.14 -4.32 -7.61
N VAL A 334 -39.73 -5.20 -6.81
CA VAL A 334 -40.48 -4.84 -5.60
C VAL A 334 -39.51 -4.79 -4.43
N PRO A 335 -39.42 -3.69 -3.67
CA PRO A 335 -38.55 -3.60 -2.50
C PRO A 335 -39.09 -4.43 -1.33
N TRP A 336 -38.19 -5.13 -0.64
CA TRP A 336 -38.46 -5.96 0.53
C TRP A 336 -37.54 -5.55 1.68
N THR A 337 -38.06 -5.65 2.89
CA THR A 337 -37.27 -5.58 4.11
C THR A 337 -37.15 -6.98 4.69
N LEU A 338 -35.93 -7.34 5.08
CA LEU A 338 -35.60 -8.59 5.75
C LEU A 338 -35.19 -8.27 7.19
N TRP A 339 -35.92 -8.81 8.17
CA TRP A 339 -35.62 -8.66 9.59
C TRP A 339 -34.76 -9.82 10.04
N TRP A 340 -33.53 -9.52 10.43
CA TRP A 340 -32.57 -10.49 10.94
C TRP A 340 -32.47 -10.36 12.45
N GLY A 341 -32.69 -11.47 13.17
CA GLY A 341 -32.53 -11.57 14.61
C GLY A 341 -31.23 -12.29 14.98
N ARG A 342 -30.52 -11.78 15.99
CA ARG A 342 -29.30 -12.39 16.54
C ARG A 342 -29.66 -13.36 17.67
N ALA A 343 -29.50 -14.66 17.40
CA ALA A 343 -29.63 -15.74 18.36
C ALA A 343 -28.26 -16.26 18.83
N ALA A 344 -28.24 -17.18 19.81
CA ALA A 344 -27.00 -17.81 20.29
C ALA A 344 -26.21 -18.52 19.17
N SER A 345 -26.92 -19.04 18.16
CA SER A 345 -26.33 -19.69 16.97
C SER A 345 -26.00 -18.72 15.82
N GLY A 346 -26.03 -17.41 16.07
CA GLY A 346 -25.79 -16.34 15.09
C GLY A 346 -27.07 -15.72 14.51
N TRP A 347 -26.91 -14.99 13.41
CA TRP A 347 -28.01 -14.27 12.74
C TRP A 347 -28.96 -15.20 12.00
N ARG A 348 -30.26 -14.97 12.15
CA ARG A 348 -31.33 -15.71 11.48
C ARG A 348 -32.39 -14.75 10.97
N LEU A 349 -32.96 -15.05 9.81
CA LEU A 349 -34.09 -14.28 9.29
C LEU A 349 -35.33 -14.60 10.14
N SER A 350 -35.83 -13.59 10.85
CA SER A 350 -36.98 -13.69 11.75
C SER A 350 -38.28 -13.23 11.11
N ASP A 351 -38.22 -12.33 10.12
CA ASP A 351 -39.38 -11.95 9.31
C ASP A 351 -38.96 -11.34 7.96
N ALA A 352 -39.90 -11.23 7.04
CA ALA A 352 -39.71 -10.60 5.73
C ALA A 352 -41.04 -10.07 5.17
N ALA A 353 -41.02 -8.88 4.56
CA ALA A 353 -42.20 -8.24 3.99
C ALA A 353 -41.83 -7.23 2.90
N PRO A 354 -42.71 -7.00 1.90
CA PRO A 354 -42.55 -5.91 0.95
C PRO A 354 -42.71 -4.55 1.65
N VAL A 355 -41.92 -3.54 1.22
CA VAL A 355 -41.93 -2.18 1.81
C VAL A 355 -43.19 -1.40 1.45
N LEU A 356 -43.72 -1.63 0.25
CA LEU A 356 -44.97 -1.07 -0.24
C LEU A 356 -45.83 -2.22 -0.75
N ARG A 357 -47.10 -2.24 -0.33
CA ARG A 357 -48.12 -3.12 -0.91
C ARG A 357 -48.86 -2.40 -2.01
#